data_AF-A0A497LZH1-F1
#
_entry.id   AF-A0A497LZH1-F1
#
_cell.length_a   1.000
_cell.length_b   1.000
_cell.length_c   1.000
_cell.angle_alpha   90.00
_cell.angle_beta   90.00
_cell.angle_gamma   90.00
#
_symmetry.space_group_name_H-M   'P 1'
#
loop_
_entity.id
_entity.type
_entity.pdbx_description
1 polymer ?
#
loop_
_entity_poly.entity_id
_entity_poly.type
_entity_poly.pdbx_seq_one_letter_code
_entity_poly.pdbx_strand_id
1 'polypeptide(L)'
;MSELHHSSNGLPIPLANYVNLIKERRSPYYDIIRYILLDMEYHLKKAGNNEVIYTINPRRLHKEIEDKIKSEKLTTTNICRTILAFFYGTQLKEGEDFFVTTSARGRKNYHIRLTPFTISLLKSYV
;
A
#
# COMPACT_ATOMS: atom_id res chain seq x y z
N MET A 1 2.51 13.65 -27.06
CA MET A 1 3.47 13.58 -25.94
C MET A 1 2.90 14.43 -24.82
N SER A 2 2.38 13.83 -23.76
CA SER A 2 1.82 14.55 -22.61
C SER A 2 2.90 14.71 -21.54
N GLU A 3 3.24 15.95 -21.21
CA GLU A 3 4.15 16.29 -20.12
C GLU A 3 3.64 15.70 -18.81
N LEU A 4 4.36 14.70 -18.28
CA LEU A 4 4.13 14.18 -16.94
C LEU A 4 4.69 15.18 -15.96
N HIS A 5 3.82 15.98 -15.34
CA HIS A 5 4.20 16.79 -14.19
C HIS A 5 4.57 15.84 -13.04
N HIS A 6 5.87 15.70 -12.78
CA HIS A 6 6.40 14.91 -11.67
C HIS A 6 6.47 15.78 -10.41
N SER A 7 6.09 15.23 -9.26
CA SER A 7 6.40 15.81 -7.95
C SER A 7 7.89 15.62 -7.62
N SER A 8 8.42 16.32 -6.60
CA SER A 8 9.84 16.38 -6.21
C SER A 8 10.55 15.03 -5.96
N ASN A 9 9.81 13.91 -5.93
CA ASN A 9 10.35 12.56 -5.74
C ASN A 9 10.16 11.64 -6.96
N GLY A 10 9.88 12.17 -8.16
CA GLY A 10 9.68 11.36 -9.36
C GLY A 10 8.37 10.57 -9.38
N LEU A 11 7.44 10.84 -8.45
CA LEU A 11 6.12 10.23 -8.42
C LEU A 11 5.11 11.06 -9.22
N PRO A 12 4.21 10.41 -9.98
CA PRO A 12 3.05 11.08 -10.58
C PRO A 12 2.26 11.86 -9.53
N ILE A 13 1.83 13.09 -9.84
CA ILE A 13 1.05 13.96 -8.93
C ILE A 13 -0.08 13.21 -8.19
N PRO A 14 -0.88 12.33 -8.85
CA PRO A 14 -1.93 11.61 -8.16
C PRO A 14 -1.45 10.73 -7.00
N LEU A 15 -0.21 10.24 -7.00
CA LEU A 15 0.34 9.46 -5.88
C LEU A 15 0.95 10.36 -4.81
N ALA A 16 1.54 11.49 -5.19
CA ALA A 16 2.09 12.47 -4.25
C ALA A 16 1.03 12.99 -3.28
N ASN A 17 -0.20 13.22 -3.76
CA ASN A 17 -1.31 13.62 -2.91
C ASN A 17 -1.66 12.54 -1.86
N TYR A 18 -1.61 11.26 -2.23
CA TYR A 18 -1.91 10.17 -1.30
C TYR A 18 -0.79 9.98 -0.28
N VAL A 19 0.46 10.20 -0.66
CA VAL A 19 1.60 10.27 0.27
C VAL A 19 1.32 11.30 1.36
N ASN A 20 0.89 12.51 1.00
CA ASN A 20 0.58 13.55 1.98
C ASN A 20 -0.62 13.16 2.85
N LEU A 21 -1.68 12.61 2.27
CA LEU A 21 -2.85 12.14 3.02
C LEU A 21 -2.49 11.06 4.05
N ILE A 22 -1.56 10.16 3.73
CA ILE A 22 -1.06 9.15 4.68
C ILE A 22 -0.24 9.82 5.80
N LYS A 23 0.71 10.69 5.45
CA LYS A 23 1.58 11.39 6.41
C LYS A 23 0.80 12.28 7.38
N GLU A 24 -0.22 12.97 6.88
CA GLU A 24 -1.15 13.78 7.67
C GLU A 24 -2.19 12.96 8.43
N ARG A 25 -2.09 11.62 8.39
CA ARG A 25 -2.97 10.69 9.09
C ARG A 25 -4.45 10.87 8.74
N ARG A 26 -4.75 11.19 7.48
CA ARG A 26 -6.11 11.45 7.01
C ARG A 26 -6.87 10.14 6.75
N SER A 27 -8.07 10.02 7.30
CA SER A 27 -8.99 8.93 7.00
C SER A 27 -9.58 9.06 5.58
N PRO A 28 -9.82 7.96 4.84
CA PRO A 28 -9.57 6.56 5.21
C PRO A 28 -8.14 6.07 4.90
N TYR A 29 -7.30 6.92 4.31
CA TYR A 29 -6.00 6.53 3.75
C TYR A 29 -5.04 5.97 4.81
N TYR A 30 -4.91 6.67 5.94
CA TYR A 30 -4.09 6.20 7.06
C TYR A 30 -4.65 4.92 7.68
N ASP A 31 -5.97 4.81 7.82
CA ASP A 31 -6.64 3.65 8.42
C ASP A 31 -6.42 2.38 7.59
N ILE A 32 -6.47 2.51 6.25
CA ILE A 32 -6.14 1.43 5.31
C ILE A 32 -4.71 0.94 5.54
N ILE A 33 -3.74 1.85 5.65
CA ILE A 33 -2.33 1.49 5.85
C ILE A 33 -2.10 0.85 7.22
N ARG A 34 -2.73 1.37 8.27
CA ARG A 34 -2.68 0.77 9.62
C ARG A 34 -3.21 -0.66 9.61
N TYR A 35 -4.33 -0.91 8.93
CA TYR A 35 -4.89 -2.26 8.80
C TYR A 35 -3.91 -3.20 8.08
N ILE A 36 -3.40 -2.78 6.92
CA ILE A 36 -2.46 -3.58 6.12
C ILE A 36 -1.20 -3.90 6.91
N LEU A 37 -0.62 -2.92 7.62
CA LEU A 37 0.60 -3.10 8.40
C LEU A 37 0.43 -4.11 9.53
N LEU A 38 -0.67 -4.05 10.26
CA LEU A 38 -0.96 -5.01 11.33
C LEU A 38 -1.08 -6.44 10.78
N ASP A 39 -1.73 -6.60 9.63
CA ASP A 39 -1.86 -7.90 8.98
C ASP A 39 -0.51 -8.42 8.45
N MET A 40 0.29 -7.55 7.83
CA MET A 40 1.67 -7.88 7.41
C MET A 40 2.54 -8.34 8.59
N GLU A 41 2.49 -7.62 9.72
CA GLU A 41 3.24 -8.01 10.93
C GLU A 41 2.82 -9.38 11.45
N TYR A 42 1.51 -9.65 11.48
CA TYR A 42 0.99 -10.95 11.87
C TYR A 42 1.48 -12.06 10.94
N HIS A 43 1.44 -11.83 9.63
CA HIS A 43 1.92 -12.77 8.62
C HIS A 43 3.43 -13.06 8.74
N LEU A 44 4.26 -12.04 8.97
CA LEU A 44 5.70 -12.22 9.16
C LEU A 44 6.01 -13.01 10.45
N LYS A 45 5.33 -12.68 11.56
CA LYS A 45 5.49 -13.42 12.82
C LYS A 45 5.09 -14.89 12.67
N LYS A 46 3.98 -15.15 11.97
CA LYS A 46 3.53 -16.53 11.68
C LYS A 46 4.53 -17.32 10.83
N ALA A 47 5.29 -16.65 9.97
CA ALA A 47 6.38 -17.25 9.20
C ALA A 47 7.68 -17.44 10.02
N GLY A 48 7.67 -17.14 11.33
CA GLY A 48 8.86 -17.23 12.18
C GLY A 48 9.87 -16.11 11.92
N ASN A 49 9.40 -14.95 11.44
CA ASN A 49 10.23 -13.81 10.98
C ASN A 49 11.12 -14.12 9.76
N ASN A 50 10.85 -15.23 9.06
CA ASN A 50 11.50 -15.53 7.78
C ASN A 50 10.88 -14.72 6.65
N GLU A 51 11.65 -14.53 5.58
CA GLU A 51 11.16 -13.86 4.37
C GLU A 51 9.90 -14.55 3.83
N VAL A 52 8.85 -13.77 3.56
CA VAL A 52 7.60 -14.26 2.99
C VAL A 52 6.98 -13.26 2.03
N ILE A 53 6.40 -13.75 0.93
CA ILE A 53 5.62 -12.91 0.03
C ILE A 53 4.21 -12.73 0.61
N TYR A 54 3.86 -11.49 0.92
CA TYR A 54 2.52 -11.10 1.32
C TYR A 54 1.79 -10.44 0.15
N THR A 55 0.51 -10.79 -0.04
CA THR A 55 -0.29 -10.33 -1.18
C THR A 55 -1.50 -9.55 -0.73
N ILE A 56 -1.63 -8.31 -1.17
CA ILE A 56 -2.81 -7.48 -0.99
C ILE A 56 -3.68 -7.58 -2.24
N ASN A 57 -4.89 -8.10 -2.06
CA ASN A 57 -5.96 -8.02 -3.06
C ASN A 57 -6.90 -6.86 -2.70
N PRO A 58 -6.90 -5.74 -3.44
CA PRO A 58 -7.69 -4.55 -3.08
C PRO A 58 -9.19 -4.79 -2.95
N ARG A 59 -9.76 -5.70 -3.76
CA ARG A 59 -11.19 -6.02 -3.69
C ARG A 59 -11.52 -6.78 -2.42
N ARG A 60 -10.67 -7.75 -2.04
CA ARG A 60 -10.83 -8.50 -0.79
C ARG A 60 -10.61 -7.58 0.41
N LEU A 61 -9.53 -6.80 0.38
CA LEU A 61 -9.22 -5.81 1.41
C LEU A 61 -10.39 -4.84 1.63
N HIS A 62 -10.98 -4.31 0.56
CA HIS A 62 -12.14 -3.42 0.65
C HIS A 62 -13.27 -4.07 1.47
N LYS A 63 -13.66 -5.29 1.12
CA LYS A 63 -14.70 -6.03 1.86
C LYS A 63 -14.34 -6.29 3.33
N GLU A 64 -13.06 -6.53 3.62
CA GLU A 64 -12.62 -6.81 4.99
C GLU A 64 -12.66 -5.57 5.91
N ILE A 65 -12.57 -4.36 5.32
CA ILE A 65 -12.46 -3.11 6.08
C ILE A 65 -13.66 -2.17 5.91
N GLU A 66 -14.60 -2.45 5.00
CA GLU A 66 -15.77 -1.57 4.73
C GLU A 66 -16.66 -1.36 5.95
N ASP A 67 -16.77 -2.37 6.81
CA ASP A 67 -17.54 -2.24 8.06
C ASP A 67 -16.77 -1.52 9.17
N LYS A 68 -15.43 -1.50 9.09
CA LYS A 68 -14.54 -0.91 10.10
C LYS A 68 -14.22 0.55 9.80
N ILE A 69 -14.09 0.90 8.52
CA ILE A 69 -13.69 2.24 8.05
C ILE A 69 -14.87 2.82 7.24
N LYS A 70 -15.82 3.42 7.94
CA LYS A 70 -17.02 4.01 7.33
C LYS A 70 -16.66 5.34 6.63
N SER A 71 -16.38 5.29 5.32
CA SER A 71 -16.07 6.48 4.52
C SER A 71 -16.48 6.30 3.06
N GLU A 72 -17.12 7.31 2.47
CA GLU A 72 -17.41 7.34 1.01
C GLU A 72 -16.15 7.33 0.15
N LYS A 73 -15.01 7.76 0.73
CA LYS A 73 -13.70 7.74 0.07
C LYS A 73 -13.05 6.36 0.11
N LEU A 74 -13.63 5.38 0.81
CA LEU A 74 -13.19 4.00 0.80
C LEU A 74 -13.67 3.32 -0.50
N THR A 75 -12.91 3.55 -1.58
CA THR A 75 -13.17 2.90 -2.86
C THR A 75 -11.99 2.02 -3.22
N THR A 76 -12.21 0.97 -4.02
CA THR A 76 -11.12 0.11 -4.53
C THR A 76 -10.02 0.93 -5.23
N THR A 77 -10.40 1.98 -5.97
CA THR A 77 -9.44 2.86 -6.63
C THR A 77 -8.57 3.62 -5.62
N ASN A 78 -9.18 4.16 -4.57
CA ASN A 78 -8.44 4.88 -3.53
C ASN A 78 -7.57 3.91 -2.72
N ILE A 79 -8.04 2.68 -2.44
CA ILE A 79 -7.22 1.62 -1.83
C ILE A 79 -5.98 1.34 -2.69
N CYS A 80 -6.14 1.09 -3.99
CA CYS A 80 -5.02 0.87 -4.92
C CYS A 80 -4.00 2.01 -4.91
N ARG A 81 -4.47 3.27 -4.94
CA ARG A 81 -3.60 4.46 -4.89
C ARG A 81 -2.91 4.61 -3.53
N THR A 82 -3.61 4.31 -2.44
CA THR A 82 -3.08 4.35 -1.07
C THR A 82 -1.96 3.34 -0.89
N ILE A 83 -2.14 2.10 -1.38
CA ILE A 83 -1.11 1.05 -1.33
C ILE A 83 0.14 1.48 -2.10
N LEU A 84 0.00 1.96 -3.34
CA LEU A 84 1.14 2.41 -4.13
C LEU A 84 1.83 3.62 -3.51
N ALA A 85 1.06 4.61 -3.05
CA ALA A 85 1.60 5.78 -2.38
C ALA A 85 2.37 5.41 -1.11
N PHE A 86 1.89 4.42 -0.36
CA PHE A 86 2.60 3.90 0.80
C PHE A 86 3.93 3.25 0.39
N PHE A 87 3.93 2.32 -0.57
CA PHE A 87 5.14 1.62 -1.01
C PHE A 87 6.21 2.57 -1.54
N TYR A 88 5.84 3.45 -2.48
CA TYR A 88 6.79 4.44 -2.99
C TYR A 88 7.16 5.49 -1.94
N GLY A 89 6.22 5.85 -1.06
CA GLY A 89 6.47 6.76 0.06
C GLY A 89 7.51 6.22 1.04
N THR A 90 7.50 4.90 1.27
CA THR A 90 8.50 4.16 2.07
C THR A 90 9.78 3.85 1.31
N GLN A 91 9.93 4.33 0.07
CA GLN A 91 11.08 4.07 -0.81
C GLN A 91 11.33 2.58 -1.10
N LEU A 92 10.27 1.75 -1.04
CA LEU A 92 10.37 0.38 -1.53
C LEU A 92 10.58 0.39 -3.04
N LYS A 93 11.41 -0.51 -3.52
CA LYS A 93 11.74 -0.65 -4.93
C LYS A 93 10.84 -1.68 -5.60
N GLU A 94 10.18 -1.26 -6.67
CA GLU A 94 9.43 -2.17 -7.53
C GLU A 94 10.38 -3.14 -8.24
N GLY A 95 10.04 -4.42 -8.28
CA GLY A 95 10.88 -5.52 -8.79
C GLY A 95 11.80 -6.17 -7.75
N GLU A 96 12.20 -5.44 -6.70
CA GLU A 96 13.04 -5.97 -5.61
C GLU A 96 12.19 -6.27 -4.35
N ASP A 97 11.56 -5.23 -3.80
CA ASP A 97 10.80 -5.24 -2.55
C ASP A 97 9.32 -5.55 -2.77
N PHE A 98 8.75 -5.09 -3.87
CA PHE A 98 7.36 -5.34 -4.23
C PHE A 98 7.16 -5.46 -5.73
N PHE A 99 6.06 -6.06 -6.16
CA PHE A 99 5.65 -6.06 -7.57
C PHE A 99 4.13 -6.09 -7.69
N VAL A 100 3.62 -5.67 -8.84
CA VAL A 100 2.18 -5.60 -9.12
C VAL A 100 1.84 -6.60 -10.22
N THR A 101 0.85 -7.46 -9.96
CA THR A 101 0.25 -8.31 -11.00
C THR A 101 -1.10 -7.77 -11.42
N THR A 102 -1.46 -7.96 -12.69
CA THR A 102 -2.78 -7.60 -13.21
C THR A 102 -3.45 -8.84 -13.79
N SER A 103 -4.62 -9.20 -13.28
CA SER A 103 -5.42 -10.30 -13.84
C SER A 103 -5.98 -9.95 -15.23
N ALA A 104 -6.42 -10.96 -15.98
CA ALA A 104 -7.04 -10.80 -17.30
C ALA A 104 -8.24 -9.82 -17.32
N ARG A 105 -8.91 -9.62 -16.18
CA ARG A 105 -10.02 -8.65 -16.03
C ARG A 105 -9.56 -7.26 -15.54
N GLY A 106 -8.27 -6.95 -15.63
CA GLY A 106 -7.70 -5.65 -15.22
C GLY A 106 -7.58 -5.43 -13.72
N ARG A 107 -7.79 -6.46 -12.88
CA ARG A 107 -7.68 -6.32 -11.41
C ARG A 107 -6.24 -6.46 -10.96
N LYS A 108 -5.76 -5.48 -10.19
CA LYS A 108 -4.41 -5.47 -9.63
C LYS A 108 -4.32 -6.26 -8.33
N ASN A 109 -3.20 -6.93 -8.10
CA ASN A 109 -2.76 -7.39 -6.78
C ASN A 109 -1.36 -6.84 -6.52
N TYR A 110 -1.09 -6.56 -5.25
CA TYR A 110 0.18 -6.01 -4.80
C TYR A 110 0.89 -7.06 -3.98
N HIS A 111 2.11 -7.42 -4.37
CA HIS A 111 2.91 -8.42 -3.71
C HIS A 111 4.11 -7.73 -3.09
N ILE A 112 4.37 -7.98 -1.82
CA ILE A 112 5.49 -7.40 -1.09
C ILE A 112 6.30 -8.51 -0.45
N ARG A 113 7.62 -8.39 -0.53
CA ARG A 113 8.58 -9.24 0.17
C ARG A 113 8.70 -8.74 1.60
N LEU A 114 8.07 -9.45 2.52
CA LEU A 114 8.16 -9.15 3.94
C LEU A 114 9.44 -9.73 4.51
N THR A 115 10.25 -8.86 5.09
CA THR A 115 11.37 -9.18 5.96
C THR A 115 11.25 -8.32 7.23
N PRO A 116 11.96 -8.64 8.32
CA PRO A 116 12.02 -7.76 9.49
C PRO A 116 12.44 -6.33 9.13
N PHE A 117 13.37 -6.19 8.17
CA PHE A 117 13.82 -4.90 7.65
C PHE A 117 12.68 -4.15 6.93
N THR A 118 12.01 -4.81 5.98
CA THR A 118 10.90 -4.21 5.22
C THR A 118 9.79 -3.75 6.17
N ILE A 119 9.40 -4.58 7.15
CA ILE A 119 8.40 -4.19 8.16
C ILE A 119 8.88 -2.97 8.97
N SER A 120 10.14 -2.94 9.41
CA SER A 120 10.68 -1.79 10.15
C SER A 120 10.61 -0.50 9.33
N LEU A 121 10.93 -0.57 8.05
CA LEU A 121 10.87 0.57 7.13
C LEU A 121 9.43 1.04 6.90
N LEU A 122 8.50 0.11 6.71
CA LEU A 122 7.08 0.43 6.56
C LEU A 122 6.50 1.08 7.83
N LYS A 123 6.93 0.63 9.00
CA LYS A 123 6.48 1.17 10.30
C LYS A 123 7.03 2.56 10.59
N SER A 124 8.27 2.87 10.21
CA SER A 124 8.86 4.19 10.46
C SER A 124 8.20 5.31 9.65
N TYR A 125 7.42 4.95 8.63
CA TYR A 125 6.71 5.89 7.77
C TYR A 125 5.38 6.41 8.35
N VAL A 126 4.77 5.72 9.33
CA VAL A 126 3.39 6.00 9.84
C VAL A 126 3.30 6.34 11.32
#